data_AF-A0A7J7FTP1-F1
#
_entry.id   AF-A0A7J7FTP1-F1
#
_cell.length_a   1.000
_cell.length_b   1.000
_cell.length_c   1.000
_cell.angle_alpha   90.00
_cell.angle_beta   90.00
_cell.angle_gamma   90.00
#
_symmetry.space_group_name_H-M   'P 1'
#
loop_
_entity.id
_entity.type
_entity.pdbx_description
1 polymer ?
#
loop_
_entity_poly.entity_id
_entity_poly.type
_entity_poly.pdbx_seq_one_letter_code
_entity_poly.pdbx_strand_id
1 'polypeptide(L)'
;MAEFQIAKSMAEVLYKLQHSSNYDHDDDDECDYDQYRRRRRRVSTKLSSEELDLARLTGMTAELAMSRAREANRDFKTVMAETEFRVSIELARILASTIDPVLQGLRKVKVEEEGEVCGVCQDDMEVGDDEARAMGCMHKFHGHCIFKWLKHKNVCPLCRHPTM
;
A
#
# COMPACT_ATOMS: atom_id res chain seq x y z
N MET A 1 -7.55 18.32 -0.74
CA MET A 1 -6.71 18.16 0.48
C MET A 1 -7.33 17.14 1.44
N ALA A 2 -8.62 17.23 1.78
CA ALA A 2 -9.26 16.30 2.72
C ALA A 2 -9.33 14.85 2.20
N GLU A 3 -9.65 14.63 0.92
CA GLU A 3 -9.73 13.28 0.33
C GLU A 3 -8.39 12.56 0.35
N PHE A 4 -7.30 13.29 0.11
CA PHE A 4 -5.95 12.76 0.21
C PHE A 4 -5.62 12.31 1.63
N GLN A 5 -6.01 13.09 2.65
CA GLN A 5 -5.76 12.72 4.04
C GLN A 5 -6.57 11.48 4.46
N ILE A 6 -7.83 11.39 4.02
CA ILE A 6 -8.66 10.18 4.22
C ILE A 6 -7.99 8.97 3.55
N ALA A 7 -7.60 9.11 2.28
CA ALA A 7 -6.94 8.05 1.52
C ALA A 7 -5.60 7.61 2.15
N LYS A 8 -4.81 8.54 2.69
CA LYS A 8 -3.57 8.24 3.40
C LYS A 8 -3.84 7.40 4.65
N SER A 9 -4.79 7.80 5.48
CA SER A 9 -5.16 7.03 6.67
C SER A 9 -5.75 5.66 6.31
N MET A 10 -6.52 5.57 5.21
CA MET A 10 -7.02 4.27 4.70
C MET A 10 -5.87 3.35 4.29
N ALA A 11 -4.86 3.87 3.58
CA ALA A 11 -3.69 3.08 3.18
C ALA A 11 -2.92 2.52 4.38
N GLU A 12 -2.75 3.31 5.45
CA GLU A 12 -2.09 2.86 6.68
C GLU A 12 -2.86 1.72 7.38
N VAL A 13 -4.19 1.81 7.43
CA VAL A 13 -5.04 0.76 8.01
C VAL A 13 -5.04 -0.50 7.16
N LEU A 14 -5.13 -0.37 5.82
CA LEU A 14 -5.04 -1.50 4.90
C LEU A 14 -3.69 -2.21 4.98
N TYR A 15 -2.60 -1.45 5.13
CA TYR A 15 -1.28 -2.02 5.36
C TYR A 15 -1.23 -2.87 6.63
N LYS A 16 -1.80 -2.37 7.74
CA LYS A 16 -1.90 -3.13 8.99
C LYS A 16 -2.71 -4.41 8.84
N LEU A 17 -3.86 -4.35 8.15
CA LEU A 17 -4.71 -5.52 7.87
C LEU A 17 -3.98 -6.60 7.06
N GLN A 18 -3.12 -6.20 6.12
CA GLN A 18 -2.35 -7.16 5.31
C GLN A 18 -1.22 -7.84 6.10
N HIS A 19 -0.73 -7.20 7.18
CA HIS A 19 0.41 -7.67 7.96
C HIS A 19 0.02 -8.17 9.36
N SER A 20 -1.26 -8.09 9.75
CA SER A 20 -1.83 -8.76 10.91
C SER A 20 -2.04 -10.25 10.61
N SER A 21 -0.95 -10.97 10.40
CA SER A 21 -0.94 -12.44 10.45
C SER A 21 -1.16 -12.87 11.90
N ASN A 22 -2.40 -13.21 12.28
CA ASN A 22 -2.59 -14.16 13.37
C ASN A 22 -2.34 -15.56 12.82
N TYR A 23 -1.17 -16.10 13.13
CA TYR A 23 -0.98 -17.53 13.27
C TYR A 23 -1.84 -17.96 14.45
N ASP A 24 -2.99 -18.58 14.19
CA ASP A 24 -3.59 -19.52 15.14
C ASP A 24 -3.52 -20.89 14.45
N HIS A 25 -2.48 -21.66 14.79
CA HIS A 25 -2.45 -23.09 14.53
C HIS A 25 -3.35 -23.72 15.59
N ASP A 26 -4.63 -23.86 15.27
CA ASP A 26 -5.57 -24.60 16.12
C ASP A 26 -5.30 -26.11 15.92
N ASP A 27 -4.39 -26.63 16.74
CA ASP A 27 -4.34 -28.06 17.06
C ASP A 27 -5.58 -28.43 17.88
N ASP A 28 -6.28 -29.47 17.42
CA ASP A 28 -7.22 -30.32 18.14
C ASP A 28 -8.38 -29.64 18.89
N ASP A 29 -9.58 -29.62 18.27
CA ASP A 29 -10.79 -29.98 19.01
C ASP A 29 -11.94 -30.45 18.10
N GLU A 30 -12.57 -31.51 18.58
CA GLU A 30 -13.55 -32.40 17.97
C GLU A 30 -14.81 -31.69 17.41
N CYS A 31 -15.18 -32.00 16.16
CA CYS A 31 -16.31 -31.40 15.45
C CYS A 31 -17.67 -31.86 16.02
N ASP A 32 -18.30 -31.04 16.88
CA ASP A 32 -19.73 -31.14 17.19
C ASP A 32 -20.59 -30.35 16.18
N TYR A 33 -21.24 -31.08 15.26
CA TYR A 33 -22.10 -30.54 14.20
C TYR A 33 -23.31 -29.75 14.74
N ASP A 34 -23.70 -29.94 16.00
CA ASP A 34 -24.86 -29.26 16.61
C ASP A 34 -24.55 -27.82 17.07
N GLN A 35 -23.25 -27.47 17.28
CA GLN A 35 -22.83 -26.09 17.50
C GLN A 35 -22.95 -25.21 16.25
N TYR A 36 -22.79 -25.79 15.05
CA TYR A 36 -22.87 -25.05 13.78
C TYR A 36 -24.26 -24.43 13.55
N ARG A 37 -25.31 -25.11 14.01
CA ARG A 37 -26.71 -24.65 13.85
C ARG A 37 -27.08 -23.51 14.81
N ARG A 38 -26.48 -23.45 16.00
CA ARG A 38 -26.74 -22.37 16.99
C ARG A 38 -25.95 -21.08 16.72
N ARG A 39 -24.82 -21.17 16.00
CA ARG A 39 -24.00 -20.00 15.61
C ARG A 39 -24.71 -18.98 14.70
N ARG A 40 -25.75 -19.38 13.96
CA ARG A 40 -26.44 -18.47 13.01
C ARG A 40 -27.31 -17.36 13.64
N ARG A 41 -27.49 -17.33 14.97
CA ARG A 41 -28.23 -16.26 15.66
C ARG A 41 -27.39 -15.38 16.60
N ARG A 42 -26.09 -15.62 16.71
CA ARG A 42 -25.14 -14.73 17.38
C ARG A 42 -23.76 -14.87 16.72
N VAL A 43 -23.62 -14.40 15.49
CA VAL A 43 -22.29 -13.99 15.05
C VAL A 43 -22.04 -12.66 15.77
N SER A 44 -21.43 -12.73 16.95
CA SER A 44 -20.80 -11.56 17.56
C SER A 44 -19.58 -11.23 16.71
N THR A 45 -19.77 -10.64 15.53
CA THR A 45 -18.68 -10.08 14.71
C THR A 45 -18.17 -8.84 15.45
N LYS A 46 -17.31 -9.02 16.45
CA LYS A 46 -16.51 -7.90 16.92
C LYS A 46 -15.55 -7.59 15.78
N LEU A 47 -15.80 -6.49 15.08
CA LEU A 47 -14.86 -5.94 14.09
C LEU A 47 -13.49 -5.81 14.77
N SER A 48 -12.41 -6.12 14.05
CA SER A 48 -11.05 -5.86 14.50
C SER A 48 -10.85 -4.35 14.73
N SER A 49 -9.79 -3.98 15.45
CA SER A 49 -9.47 -2.56 15.65
C SER A 49 -9.30 -1.84 14.32
N GLU A 50 -8.66 -2.49 13.36
CA GLU A 50 -8.41 -1.99 12.02
C GLU A 50 -9.69 -1.92 11.18
N GLU A 51 -10.59 -2.91 11.30
CA GLU A 51 -11.90 -2.86 10.64
C GLU A 51 -12.78 -1.72 11.20
N LEU A 52 -12.69 -1.44 12.50
CA LEU A 52 -13.33 -0.28 13.12
C LEU A 52 -12.72 1.04 12.63
N ASP A 53 -11.39 1.10 12.49
CA ASP A 53 -10.71 2.28 11.95
C ASP A 53 -11.09 2.54 10.49
N LEU A 54 -11.22 1.49 9.67
CA LEU A 54 -11.70 1.61 8.30
C LEU A 54 -13.14 2.12 8.25
N ALA A 55 -14.02 1.61 9.12
CA ALA A 55 -15.39 2.09 9.24
C ALA A 55 -15.44 3.58 9.63
N ARG A 56 -14.59 4.03 10.56
CA ARG A 56 -14.48 5.46 10.90
C ARG A 56 -14.06 6.32 9.70
N LEU A 57 -13.11 5.86 8.90
CA LEU A 57 -12.66 6.58 7.70
C LEU A 57 -13.76 6.66 6.62
N THR A 58 -14.59 5.63 6.48
CA THR A 58 -15.79 5.72 5.62
C THR A 58 -16.81 6.74 6.17
N GLY A 59 -16.96 6.85 7.49
CA GLY A 59 -17.75 7.89 8.14
C GLY A 59 -17.22 9.30 7.85
N MET A 60 -15.91 9.51 7.93
CA MET A 60 -15.28 10.80 7.60
C MET A 60 -15.49 11.19 6.12
N THR A 61 -15.49 10.20 5.21
CA THR A 61 -15.82 10.41 3.79
C THR A 61 -17.25 10.92 3.64
N ALA A 62 -18.20 10.33 4.39
CA ALA A 62 -19.58 10.76 4.39
C ALA A 62 -19.77 12.17 4.98
N GLU A 63 -19.06 12.50 6.05
CA GLU A 63 -19.07 13.84 6.66
C GLU A 63 -18.55 14.92 5.69
N LEU A 64 -17.44 14.64 5.00
CA LEU A 64 -16.91 15.52 3.97
C LEU A 64 -17.91 15.74 2.82
N ALA A 65 -18.55 14.66 2.37
CA ALA A 65 -19.58 14.73 1.34
C ALA A 65 -20.80 15.55 1.82
N MET A 66 -21.21 15.40 3.08
CA MET A 66 -22.31 16.17 3.67
C MET A 66 -21.99 17.66 3.74
N SER A 67 -20.78 18.05 4.16
CA SER A 67 -20.36 19.46 4.20
C SER A 67 -20.44 20.09 2.82
N ARG A 68 -19.86 19.42 1.81
CA ARG A 68 -19.84 19.89 0.43
C ARG A 68 -21.22 19.96 -0.20
N ALA A 69 -22.08 18.99 0.07
CA ALA A 69 -23.45 18.99 -0.42
C ALA A 69 -24.23 20.19 0.13
N ARG A 70 -24.04 20.52 1.41
CA ARG A 70 -24.63 21.71 2.06
C ARG A 70 -24.08 23.01 1.50
N GLU A 71 -22.75 23.13 1.39
CA GLU A 71 -22.08 24.33 0.88
C GLU A 71 -22.44 24.64 -0.57
N ALA A 72 -22.50 23.62 -1.43
CA ALA A 72 -22.82 23.78 -2.84
C ALA A 72 -24.33 23.69 -3.14
N ASN A 73 -25.16 23.43 -2.14
CA ASN A 73 -26.60 23.11 -2.29
C ASN A 73 -26.87 22.06 -3.38
N ARG A 74 -26.07 21.00 -3.38
CA ARG A 74 -26.13 19.89 -4.35
C ARG A 74 -26.74 18.65 -3.71
N ASP A 75 -27.28 17.76 -4.55
CA ASP A 75 -27.76 16.45 -4.11
C ASP A 75 -26.65 15.65 -3.41
N PHE A 76 -26.93 15.22 -2.18
CA PHE A 76 -25.96 14.54 -1.35
C PHE A 76 -25.47 13.22 -1.95
N LYS A 77 -26.36 12.46 -2.60
CA LYS A 77 -26.00 11.18 -3.22
C LYS A 77 -24.97 11.37 -4.34
N THR A 78 -25.14 12.43 -5.13
CA THR A 78 -24.19 12.82 -6.18
C THR A 78 -22.84 13.23 -5.59
N VAL A 79 -22.84 14.09 -4.55
CA VAL A 79 -21.61 14.55 -3.90
C VAL A 79 -20.88 13.42 -3.16
N MET A 80 -21.61 12.47 -2.58
CA MET A 80 -21.03 11.26 -1.98
C MET A 80 -20.26 10.46 -3.03
N ALA A 81 -20.89 10.11 -4.15
CA ALA A 81 -20.25 9.34 -5.21
C ALA A 81 -19.00 10.04 -5.77
N GLU A 82 -19.05 11.37 -5.95
CA GLU A 82 -17.89 12.16 -6.36
C GLU A 82 -16.77 12.14 -5.31
N THR A 83 -17.12 12.21 -4.02
CA THR A 83 -16.16 12.24 -2.92
C THR A 83 -15.52 10.87 -2.73
N GLU A 84 -16.30 9.79 -2.74
CA GLU A 84 -15.81 8.41 -2.74
C GLU A 84 -14.86 8.17 -3.91
N PHE A 85 -15.26 8.56 -5.14
CA PHE A 85 -14.42 8.41 -6.32
C PHE A 85 -13.07 9.12 -6.17
N ARG A 86 -13.06 10.35 -5.63
CA ARG A 86 -11.81 11.09 -5.36
C ARG A 86 -10.95 10.39 -4.30
N VAL A 87 -11.55 9.93 -3.20
CA VAL A 87 -10.83 9.16 -2.17
C VAL A 87 -10.23 7.89 -2.77
N SER A 88 -10.99 7.15 -3.60
CA SER A 88 -10.51 5.95 -4.28
C SER A 88 -9.35 6.23 -5.24
N ILE A 89 -9.38 7.34 -5.98
CA ILE A 89 -8.25 7.75 -6.85
C ILE A 89 -7.00 8.01 -6.02
N GLU A 90 -7.11 8.78 -4.94
CA GLU A 90 -5.94 9.06 -4.09
C GLU A 90 -5.42 7.79 -3.41
N LEU A 91 -6.32 6.92 -2.96
CA LEU A 91 -5.96 5.64 -2.39
C LEU A 91 -5.21 4.77 -3.41
N ALA A 92 -5.70 4.69 -4.65
CA ALA A 92 -5.05 3.95 -5.73
C ALA A 92 -3.66 4.50 -6.05
N ARG A 93 -3.47 5.84 -6.05
CA ARG A 93 -2.14 6.44 -6.24
C ARG A 93 -1.18 6.10 -5.12
N ILE A 94 -1.63 6.19 -3.88
CA ILE A 94 -0.83 5.85 -2.69
C ILE A 94 -0.45 4.38 -2.75
N LEU A 95 -1.42 3.50 -2.96
CA LEU A 95 -1.16 2.07 -3.00
C LEU A 95 -0.33 1.65 -4.22
N ALA A 96 -0.46 2.30 -5.38
CA ALA A 96 0.40 2.03 -6.53
C ALA A 96 1.90 2.23 -6.22
N SER A 97 2.23 3.11 -5.27
CA SER A 97 3.61 3.29 -4.80
C SER A 97 4.08 2.20 -3.82
N THR A 98 3.16 1.43 -3.24
CA THR A 98 3.43 0.36 -2.26
C THR A 98 3.17 -1.06 -2.79
N ILE A 99 2.46 -1.22 -3.90
CA ILE A 99 2.01 -2.50 -4.46
C ILE A 99 3.14 -3.25 -5.19
N ASP A 100 4.24 -2.60 -5.55
CA ASP A 100 5.34 -3.32 -6.19
C ASP A 100 6.34 -3.80 -5.11
N PRO A 101 6.30 -5.09 -4.68
CA PRO A 101 7.24 -5.64 -3.70
C PRO A 101 8.69 -5.53 -4.19
N VAL A 102 8.91 -5.38 -5.51
CA VAL A 102 10.23 -5.05 -6.08
C VAL A 102 10.74 -3.70 -5.57
N LEU A 103 9.85 -2.72 -5.36
CA LEU A 103 10.20 -1.37 -4.91
C LEU A 103 10.42 -1.26 -3.40
N GLN A 104 9.89 -2.19 -2.60
CA GLN A 104 9.96 -2.11 -1.15
C GLN A 104 11.42 -2.12 -0.62
N GLY A 105 12.34 -2.75 -1.36
CA GLY A 105 13.78 -2.78 -1.05
C GLY A 105 14.63 -1.71 -1.74
N LEU A 106 14.02 -0.79 -2.50
CA LEU A 106 14.73 0.19 -3.34
C LEU A 106 14.50 1.64 -2.86
N ARG A 107 15.57 2.31 -2.46
CA ARG A 107 15.54 3.74 -2.12
C ARG A 107 15.80 4.60 -3.35
N LYS A 108 15.03 5.68 -3.54
CA LYS A 108 15.35 6.74 -4.51
C LYS A 108 16.64 7.43 -4.06
N VAL A 109 17.63 7.54 -4.93
CA VAL A 109 18.89 8.24 -4.66
C VAL A 109 19.18 9.19 -5.81
N LYS A 110 19.95 10.25 -5.54
CA LYS A 110 20.54 11.07 -6.59
C LYS A 110 21.94 10.58 -6.87
N VAL A 111 22.35 10.61 -8.12
CA VAL A 111 23.74 10.42 -8.52
C VAL A 111 24.48 11.73 -8.25
N GLU A 112 25.41 11.72 -7.31
CA GLU A 112 26.14 12.92 -6.86
C GLU A 112 27.49 13.10 -7.56
N GLU A 113 28.07 12.02 -8.10
CA GLU A 113 29.39 11.98 -8.72
C GLU A 113 29.32 11.51 -10.17
N GLU A 114 30.11 12.13 -11.05
CA GLU A 114 30.30 11.66 -12.42
C GLU A 114 31.06 10.33 -12.42
N GLY A 115 30.65 9.40 -13.29
CA GLY A 115 31.34 8.11 -13.46
C GLY A 115 30.78 6.95 -12.63
N GLU A 116 29.63 7.10 -11.97
CA GLU A 116 28.92 5.93 -11.45
C GLU A 116 28.32 5.10 -12.59
N VAL A 117 28.77 3.86 -12.76
CA VAL A 117 28.31 2.97 -13.84
C VAL A 117 27.19 2.06 -13.35
N CYS A 118 26.13 1.93 -14.15
CA CYS A 118 25.05 1.00 -13.86
C CYS A 118 25.50 -0.45 -14.11
N GLY A 119 25.55 -1.28 -13.05
CA GLY A 119 25.93 -2.70 -13.16
C GLY A 119 24.98 -3.62 -13.95
N VAL A 120 23.90 -3.08 -14.55
CA VAL A 120 22.94 -3.83 -15.37
C VAL A 120 23.12 -3.54 -16.86
N CYS A 121 23.12 -2.26 -17.27
CA CYS A 121 23.32 -1.88 -18.68
C CYS A 121 24.79 -1.59 -19.02
N GLN A 122 25.65 -1.43 -18.01
CA GLN A 122 27.07 -1.06 -18.16
C GLN A 122 27.31 0.35 -18.72
N ASP A 123 26.28 1.21 -18.71
CA ASP A 123 26.37 2.62 -19.08
C ASP A 123 26.51 3.51 -17.84
N ASP A 124 27.07 4.70 -18.04
CA ASP A 124 27.18 5.75 -17.02
C ASP A 124 25.80 6.22 -16.56
N MET A 125 25.66 6.47 -15.26
CA MET A 125 24.49 7.11 -14.67
C MET A 125 24.70 8.63 -14.66
N GLU A 126 23.70 9.37 -15.11
CA GLU A 126 23.79 10.83 -15.21
C GLU A 126 23.79 11.50 -13.84
N VAL A 127 24.67 12.49 -13.64
CA VAL A 127 24.67 13.29 -12.40
C VAL A 127 23.38 14.08 -12.31
N GLY A 128 22.74 14.01 -11.14
CA GLY A 128 21.43 14.60 -10.93
C GLY A 128 20.27 13.74 -11.41
N ASP A 129 20.51 12.55 -11.97
CA ASP A 129 19.46 11.57 -12.28
C ASP A 129 18.70 11.23 -10.98
N ASP A 130 17.44 11.62 -10.96
CA ASP A 130 16.54 11.30 -9.87
C ASP A 130 15.81 9.97 -10.08
N GLU A 131 15.98 9.28 -11.20
CA GLU A 131 15.45 7.93 -11.39
C GLU A 131 16.34 6.82 -10.82
N ALA A 132 17.56 7.15 -10.36
CA ALA A 132 18.48 6.18 -9.77
C ALA A 132 17.91 5.54 -8.48
N ARG A 133 18.22 4.24 -8.31
CA ARG A 133 17.76 3.42 -7.20
C ARG A 133 18.91 2.72 -6.52
N ALA A 134 18.94 2.83 -5.19
CA ALA A 134 19.89 2.10 -4.34
C ALA A 134 19.19 0.94 -3.64
N MET A 135 19.83 -0.22 -3.67
CA MET A 135 19.43 -1.39 -2.88
C MET A 135 19.83 -1.25 -1.40
N GLY A 136 19.29 -2.10 -0.53
CA GLY A 136 19.70 -2.22 0.88
C GLY A 136 21.21 -2.45 1.06
N CYS A 137 21.86 -3.11 0.09
CA CYS A 137 23.31 -3.31 0.03
C CYS A 137 24.10 -2.12 -0.55
N MET A 138 23.49 -0.94 -0.69
CA MET A 138 24.09 0.32 -1.18
C MET A 138 24.52 0.38 -2.65
N HIS A 139 24.37 -0.71 -3.42
CA HIS A 139 24.58 -0.68 -4.86
C HIS A 139 23.48 0.11 -5.59
N LYS A 140 23.88 0.91 -6.58
CA LYS A 140 23.05 1.84 -7.33
C LYS A 140 22.88 1.41 -8.79
N PHE A 141 21.72 1.72 -9.36
CA PHE A 141 21.35 1.40 -10.75
C PHE A 141 20.36 2.44 -11.28
N HIS A 142 20.24 2.58 -12.60
CA HIS A 142 19.08 3.23 -13.21
C HIS A 142 17.79 2.56 -12.73
N GLY A 143 16.76 3.36 -12.43
CA GLY A 143 15.47 2.85 -11.95
C GLY A 143 14.88 1.81 -12.89
N HIS A 144 14.80 2.11 -14.19
CA HIS A 144 14.27 1.17 -15.17
C HIS A 144 15.07 -0.14 -15.24
N CYS A 145 16.40 -0.07 -15.08
CA CYS A 145 17.29 -1.22 -15.17
C CYS A 145 17.04 -2.20 -14.01
N ILE A 146 17.05 -1.69 -12.78
CA ILE A 146 16.86 -2.54 -11.61
C ILE A 146 15.42 -3.07 -11.52
N PHE A 147 14.42 -2.29 -11.93
CA PHE A 147 13.03 -2.79 -11.99
C PHE A 147 12.89 -3.94 -12.97
N LYS A 148 13.50 -3.84 -14.16
CA LYS A 148 13.48 -4.93 -15.15
C LYS A 148 14.16 -6.20 -14.61
N TRP A 149 15.27 -6.06 -13.89
CA TRP A 149 15.99 -7.18 -13.29
C TRP A 149 15.18 -7.88 -12.20
N LEU A 150 14.65 -7.10 -11.26
CA LEU A 150 13.94 -7.62 -10.09
C LEU A 150 12.58 -8.25 -10.43
N LYS A 151 12.00 -7.98 -11.61
CA LYS A 151 10.88 -8.77 -12.15
C LYS A 151 11.18 -10.26 -12.31
N HIS A 152 12.46 -10.62 -12.44
CA HIS A 152 12.90 -11.99 -12.65
C HIS A 152 13.72 -12.56 -11.49
N LYS A 153 14.48 -11.71 -10.79
CA LYS A 153 15.40 -12.13 -9.72
C LYS A 153 15.40 -11.15 -8.56
N ASN A 154 15.01 -11.57 -7.37
CA ASN A 154 14.96 -10.72 -6.16
C ASN A 154 16.32 -10.56 -5.45
N VAL A 155 17.40 -10.42 -6.22
CA VAL A 155 18.77 -10.30 -5.68
C VAL A 155 19.56 -9.22 -6.41
N CYS A 156 20.48 -8.59 -5.70
CA CYS A 156 21.38 -7.59 -6.26
C CYS A 156 22.20 -8.16 -7.44
N PRO A 157 22.23 -7.49 -8.61
CA PRO A 157 23.07 -7.89 -9.75
C PRO A 157 24.56 -8.00 -9.41
N LEU A 158 25.06 -7.19 -8.47
CA LEU A 158 26.48 -7.09 -8.12
C LEU A 158 26.90 -8.04 -7.00
N CYS A 159 26.15 -8.07 -5.89
CA CYS A 159 26.55 -8.83 -4.70
C CYS A 159 25.58 -9.94 -4.30
N ARG A 160 24.49 -10.15 -5.06
CA ARG A 160 23.44 -11.15 -4.79
C ARG A 160 22.72 -11.01 -3.45
N HIS A 161 22.88 -9.88 -2.76
CA HIS A 161 22.11 -9.57 -1.56
C HIS A 161 20.59 -9.57 -1.89
N PRO A 162 19.75 -10.27 -1.10
CA PRO A 162 18.31 -10.27 -1.29
C PRO A 162 17.70 -8.87 -1.20
N THR A 163 16.55 -8.67 -1.85
CA THR A 163 15.80 -7.39 -1.78
C THR A 163 14.92 -7.28 -0.54
N MET A 164 14.69 -8.39 0.17
CA MET A 164 13.91 -8.53 1.39
C MET A 164 14.74 -9.18 2.50
#